data_AF-A0A2A5VM98-F1
#
_entry.id   AF-A0A2A5VM98-F1
#
_cell.length_a   1.000
_cell.length_b   1.000
_cell.length_c   1.000
_cell.angle_alpha   90.00
_cell.angle_beta   90.00
_cell.angle_gamma   90.00
#
_symmetry.space_group_name_H-M   'P 1'
#
loop_
_entity.id
_entity.type
_entity.pdbx_description
1 polymer ?
#
loop_
_entity_poly.entity_id
_entity_poly.type
_entity_poly.pdbx_seq_one_letter_code
_entity_poly.pdbx_strand_id
1 'polypeptide(L)' 'MAFGPTEMAVLVIFAIFLFGAKKIPELARNIGRAKGEFQAGVSEAVAPSKAEMDMDRGGMTEEIAAENE' A
#
# COMPACT_ATOMS: atom_id res chain seq x y z
N MET A 1 7.78 15.11 -34.50
CA MET A 1 7.13 16.18 -33.72
C MET A 1 6.67 15.55 -32.42
N ALA A 2 7.32 15.87 -31.29
CA ALA A 2 6.88 15.36 -30.00
C ALA A 2 5.66 16.16 -29.53
N PHE A 3 4.78 15.54 -28.75
CA PHE A 3 3.68 16.28 -28.11
C PHE A 3 4.27 17.36 -27.21
N GLY A 4 3.89 18.61 -27.48
CA GLY A 4 4.31 19.74 -26.67
C GLY A 4 3.50 19.85 -25.38
N PRO A 5 3.93 20.75 -24.47
CA PRO A 5 3.22 21.00 -23.22
C PRO A 5 1.76 21.42 -23.45
N THR A 6 1.48 22.16 -24.53
CA THR A 6 0.15 22.65 -24.87
C THR A 6 -0.77 21.51 -25.31
N GLU A 7 -0.31 20.64 -26.21
CA GLU A 7 -1.08 19.47 -26.66
C GLU A 7 -1.38 18.54 -25.48
N MET A 8 -0.43 18.40 -24.54
CA MET A 8 -0.65 17.59 -23.35
C MET A 8 -1.68 18.20 -22.38
N ALA A 9 -1.65 19.52 -22.18
CA ALA A 9 -2.65 20.21 -21.38
C ALA A 9 -4.06 20.03 -21.95
N VAL A 10 -4.22 20.14 -23.27
CA VAL A 10 -5.51 19.94 -23.95
C VAL A 10 -6.02 18.51 -23.73
N LEU A 11 -5.17 17.49 -23.87
CA LEU A 11 -5.56 16.10 -23.63
C LEU A 11 -5.96 15.84 -22.17
N VAL A 12 -5.25 16.44 -21.21
CA VAL A 12 -5.61 16.33 -19.78
C VAL A 12 -6.96 16.99 -19.50
N ILE A 13 -7.24 18.16 -20.10
CA ILE A 13 -8.54 18.82 -19.98
C ILE A 13 -9.65 17.94 -20.56
N PHE A 14 -9.44 17.34 -21.74
CA PHE A 14 -10.41 16.42 -22.33
C PHE A 14 -10.64 15.18 -21.45
N ALA A 15 -9.58 14.59 -20.90
CA ALA A 15 -9.70 13.47 -19.97
C ALA A 15 -10.50 13.86 -18.72
N ILE A 16 -10.24 15.03 -18.13
CA ILE A 16 -10.99 15.56 -17.00
C ILE A 16 -12.45 15.82 -17.37
N PHE A 17 -12.75 16.28 -18.60
CA PHE A 17 -14.12 16.49 -19.05
C PHE A 17 -14.90 15.19 -19.21
N LEU A 18 -14.29 14.16 -19.80
CA LEU A 18 -14.92 12.85 -20.03
C LEU A 18 -15.10 12.05 -18.73
N PHE A 19 -14.07 12.01 -17.90
CA PHE A 19 -14.07 11.20 -16.67
C PHE A 19 -14.52 11.98 -15.44
N GLY A 20 -14.47 13.31 -15.48
CA GLY A 20 -14.75 14.18 -14.33
C GLY A 20 -13.51 14.40 -13.45
N ALA A 21 -13.32 15.64 -12.98
CA ALA A 21 -12.18 16.04 -12.16
C ALA A 21 -12.02 15.23 -10.85
N LYS A 22 -13.10 14.63 -10.35
CA LYS A 22 -13.10 13.83 -9.12
C LYS A 22 -12.66 12.37 -9.34
N LYS A 23 -12.78 11.82 -10.56
CA LYS A 23 -12.49 10.39 -10.81
C LYS A 23 -11.00 10.06 -10.78
N ILE A 24 -10.15 10.94 -11.30
CA ILE A 24 -8.69 10.72 -11.28
C ILE A 24 -8.16 10.64 -9.83
N PRO A 25 -8.47 11.59 -8.92
CA PRO A 25 -8.06 11.49 -7.51
C PRO A 25 -8.68 10.32 -6.76
N GLU A 26 -9.94 10.00 -7.03
CA GLU A 26 -10.65 8.88 -6.41
C GLU A 26 -10.00 7.54 -6.76
N LEU A 27 -9.69 7.32 -8.04
CA LEU A 27 -8.98 6.14 -8.52
C LEU A 27 -7.58 6.03 -7.90
N ALA A 28 -6.81 7.12 -7.87
CA ALA A 28 -5.48 7.13 -7.27
C ALA A 28 -5.55 6.76 -5.77
N ARG A 29 -6.53 7.29 -5.03
CA ARG A 29 -6.71 6.97 -3.61
C ARG A 29 -7.10 5.51 -3.39
N ASN A 30 -8.00 4.97 -4.20
CA ASN A 30 -8.46 3.59 -4.09
C ASN A 30 -7.33 2.61 -4.44
N ILE A 31 -6.58 2.86 -5.51
CA ILE A 31 -5.41 2.07 -5.89
C ILE A 31 -4.33 2.15 -4.80
N GLY A 32 -4.08 3.34 -4.24
CA GLY A 32 -3.13 3.52 -3.15
C GLY A 32 -3.47 2.71 -1.91
N ARG A 33 -4.75 2.71 -1.50
CA ARG A 33 -5.24 1.89 -0.40
C ARG A 33 -5.10 0.39 -0.69
N ALA A 34 -5.56 -0.05 -1.85
CA ALA A 34 -5.47 -1.45 -2.26
C ALA A 34 -4.01 -1.94 -2.29
N LYS A 35 -3.08 -1.13 -2.82
CA LYS A 35 -1.64 -1.45 -2.80
C LYS A 35 -1.09 -1.52 -1.37
N GLY A 36 -1.53 -0.62 -0.48
CA GLY A 36 -1.12 -0.62 0.93
C GLY A 36 -1.57 -1.86 1.67
N GLU A 37 -2.85 -2.21 1.57
CA GLU A 37 -3.43 -3.41 2.18
C GLU A 37 -2.81 -4.69 1.60
N PHE A 38 -2.58 -4.74 0.28
CA PHE A 38 -1.89 -5.84 -0.37
C PHE A 38 -0.48 -6.03 0.19
N GLN A 39 0.30 -4.94 0.30
CA GLN A 39 1.67 -5.01 0.82
C GLN A 39 1.69 -5.45 2.30
N ALA A 40 0.74 -4.97 3.10
CA ALA A 40 0.59 -5.37 4.49
C ALA A 40 0.27 -6.87 4.59
N GLY A 41 -0.69 -7.38 3.81
CA GLY A 41 -1.03 -8.80 3.78
C GLY A 41 0.12 -9.69 3.30
N VAL A 42 0.90 -9.26 2.31
CA VAL A 42 2.11 -9.98 1.87
C VAL A 42 3.16 -10.01 2.99
N SER A 43 3.36 -8.89 3.70
CA SER A 43 4.30 -8.83 4.82
C SER A 43 3.88 -9.74 5.98
N GLU A 44 2.59 -9.77 6.29
CA GLU A 44 2.02 -10.66 7.32
C GLU A 44 2.14 -12.13 6.94
N ALA A 45 1.96 -12.46 5.65
CA ALA A 45 2.11 -13.84 5.17
C ALA A 45 3.56 -14.35 5.18
N VAL A 46 4.55 -13.46 5.11
CA VAL A 46 5.98 -13.81 5.14
C VAL A 46 6.55 -13.72 6.56
N ALA A 47 5.94 -12.92 7.43
CA ALA A 47 6.35 -12.84 8.82
C ALA A 47 6.07 -14.17 9.54
N PRO A 48 7.02 -14.69 10.33
CA PRO A 48 6.77 -15.86 11.15
C PRO A 48 5.58 -15.58 12.07
N SER A 49 4.70 -16.56 12.22
CA SER A 49 3.55 -16.44 13.11
C SER A 49 4.03 -16.15 14.54
N LYS A 50 3.22 -15.48 15.36
CA LYS A 50 3.55 -15.24 16.77
C LYS A 50 3.94 -16.53 17.50
N ALA A 51 3.27 -17.63 17.16
CA ALA A 51 3.59 -18.95 17.69
C ALA A 51 4.98 -19.46 17.26
N GLU A 52 5.40 -19.25 16.01
CA GLU A 52 6.76 -19.58 15.56
C GLU A 52 7.81 -18.70 16.26
N MET A 53 7.54 -17.40 16.40
CA MET A 53 8.45 -16.49 17.11
C MET A 53 8.58 -16.84 18.61
N ASP A 54 7.49 -17.28 19.25
CA ASP A 54 7.51 -17.73 20.64
C ASP A 54 8.27 -19.05 20.78
N MET A 55 8.17 -19.96 19.80
CA MET A 55 8.96 -21.20 19.76
C MET A 55 10.46 -20.92 19.59
N ASP A 56 10.85 -19.95 18.76
CA ASP A 56 12.24 -19.50 18.62
C ASP A 56 12.79 -18.89 19.93
N ARG A 57 11.91 -18.32 20.77
CA ARG A 57 12.23 -17.85 22.15
C ARG A 57 12.13 -18.95 23.22
N GLY A 58 12.10 -20.22 22.84
CA GLY A 58 12.04 -21.34 23.78
C GLY A 58 10.65 -21.58 24.38
N GLY A 59 9.60 -21.15 23.69
CA GLY A 59 8.21 -21.31 24.09
C GLY A 59 7.68 -20.26 25.07
N MET A 60 8.45 -19.19 25.32
CA MET A 60 8.02 -18.06 26.15
C MET A 60 7.41 -16.97 25.28
N THR A 61 6.35 -16.31 25.75
CA THR A 61 5.79 -15.14 25.06
C THR A 61 6.72 -13.93 25.18
N GLU A 62 6.55 -12.96 24.28
CA GLU A 62 7.42 -11.79 24.18
C GLU A 62 7.39 -10.95 25.46
N GLU A 63 6.24 -10.90 26.13
CA GLU A 63 6.07 -10.17 27.39
C GLU A 63 6.89 -10.79 28.54
N ILE A 64 6.94 -12.12 28.62
CA ILE A 64 7.63 -12.84 29.69
C ILE A 64 9.15 -12.84 29.48
N ALA A 65 9.62 -12.89 28.23
CA ALA A 65 11.04 -12.82 27.93
C ALA A 65 11.65 -11.45 28.28
N ALA A 66 10.93 -10.35 27.96
CA ALA A 66 11.38 -8.98 28.21
C ALA A 66 11.33 -8.57 29.70
N GLU A 67 10.55 -9.25 30.53
CA GLU A 67 10.46 -9.00 31.97
C GLU A 67 11.64 -9.64 32.75
N ASN A 68 12.33 -10.61 32.15
CA ASN A 68 13.45 -11.33 32.76
C ASN A 68 14.84 -10.81 32.35
N GLU A 69 14.89 -9.75 31.54
CA GLU A 69 16.10 -8.97 31.20
C GLU A 69 16.20 -7.71 32.09
#